data_AF-A0A928FDZ8-F1
#
_entry.id   AF-A0A928FDZ8-F1
#
_cell.length_a   1.000
_cell.length_b   1.000
_cell.length_c   1.000
_cell.angle_alpha   90.00
_cell.angle_beta   90.00
_cell.angle_gamma   90.00
#
_symmetry.space_group_name_H-M   'P 1'
#
loop_
_entity.id
_entity.type
_entity.pdbx_description
1 polymer ?
#
loop_
_entity_poly.entity_id
_entity_poly.type
_entity_poly.pdbx_seq_one_letter_code
_entity_poly.pdbx_strand_id
1 'polypeptide(L)'
;MDYKNMSDSELASVMVNYINRIKHLKEMIGRYLDRPDRGYVQADQIKAEYRKLKNEIREDADYLYLSRNRNGSLLYTSAFAPSIREAAAFGFTVPVNAAVNHQMYSAVEEAHYKLRKYKSLEEWGELM
;
A
#
# COMPACT_ATOMS: atom_id res chain seq x y z
N MET A 1 13.35 6.62 0.43
CA MET A 1 14.52 5.80 0.03
C MET A 1 14.92 6.13 -1.40
N ASP A 2 16.08 5.67 -1.90
CA ASP A 2 16.52 5.92 -3.27
C ASP A 2 16.16 4.77 -4.24
N TYR A 3 14.85 4.59 -4.47
CA TYR A 3 14.31 3.43 -5.19
C TYR A 3 14.89 3.21 -6.59
N LYS A 4 15.25 4.27 -7.30
CA LYS A 4 15.75 4.14 -8.68
C LYS A 4 17.09 3.39 -8.81
N ASN A 5 17.83 3.33 -7.72
CA ASN A 5 19.14 2.69 -7.63
C ASN A 5 19.11 1.36 -6.87
N MET A 6 17.92 0.92 -6.44
CA MET A 6 17.73 -0.39 -5.84
C MET A 6 17.75 -1.48 -6.90
N SER A 7 18.23 -2.66 -6.51
CA SER A 7 18.09 -3.89 -7.27
C SER A 7 16.63 -4.33 -7.37
N ASP A 8 16.35 -5.20 -8.33
CA ASP A 8 14.99 -5.72 -8.53
C ASP A 8 14.48 -6.51 -7.31
N SER A 9 15.35 -7.22 -6.58
CA SER A 9 15.01 -7.93 -5.34
C SER A 9 14.69 -6.97 -4.18
N GLU A 10 15.41 -5.85 -4.06
CA GLU A 10 15.09 -4.82 -3.07
C GLU A 10 13.74 -4.15 -3.36
N LEU A 11 13.47 -3.83 -4.63
CA LEU A 11 12.18 -3.28 -5.05
C LEU A 11 11.03 -4.28 -4.80
N ALA A 12 11.26 -5.55 -5.10
CA ALA A 12 10.32 -6.62 -4.84
C ALA A 12 10.02 -6.77 -3.34
N SER A 13 11.05 -6.72 -2.50
CA SER A 13 10.92 -6.78 -1.04
C SER A 13 10.05 -5.64 -0.49
N VAL A 14 10.22 -4.42 -1.01
CA VAL A 14 9.37 -3.27 -0.66
C VAL A 14 7.91 -3.52 -1.07
N MET A 15 7.68 -4.01 -2.29
CA MET A 15 6.33 -4.30 -2.78
C MET A 15 5.63 -5.40 -1.98
N VAL A 16 6.31 -6.51 -1.71
CA VAL A 16 5.78 -7.62 -0.91
C VAL A 16 5.42 -7.13 0.50
N ASN A 17 6.27 -6.31 1.11
CA ASN A 17 5.99 -5.71 2.42
C ASN A 17 4.71 -4.85 2.38
N TYR A 18 4.56 -3.96 1.41
CA TYR A 18 3.36 -3.13 1.29
C TYR A 18 2.09 -3.95 1.03
N ILE A 19 2.14 -4.90 0.10
CA ILE A 19 0.99 -5.76 -0.24
C ILE A 19 0.52 -6.52 1.01
N ASN A 20 1.45 -7.13 1.75
CA ASN A 20 1.13 -7.90 2.96
C ASN A 20 0.55 -7.01 4.07
N ARG A 21 1.14 -5.84 4.33
CA ARG A 21 0.64 -4.92 5.36
C ARG A 21 -0.73 -4.35 5.01
N ILE A 22 -0.97 -4.02 3.74
CA ILE A 22 -2.29 -3.56 3.28
C ILE A 22 -3.33 -4.68 3.36
N LYS A 23 -2.96 -5.92 2.97
CA LYS A 23 -3.83 -7.08 3.14
C LYS A 23 -4.22 -7.27 4.62
N HIS A 24 -3.24 -7.19 5.52
CA HIS A 24 -3.48 -7.27 6.96
C HIS A 24 -4.43 -6.16 7.45
N LEU A 25 -4.20 -4.91 7.05
CA LEU A 25 -5.10 -3.80 7.38
C LEU A 25 -6.52 -4.04 6.84
N LYS A 26 -6.66 -4.56 5.62
CA LYS A 26 -7.96 -4.92 5.03
C LYS A 26 -8.69 -5.97 5.88
N GLU A 27 -7.98 -7.01 6.32
CA GLU A 27 -8.51 -8.04 7.20
C GLU A 27 -8.92 -7.49 8.57
N MET A 28 -8.12 -6.57 9.15
CA MET A 28 -8.47 -5.89 10.40
C MET A 28 -9.77 -5.10 10.27
N ILE A 29 -9.93 -4.33 9.19
CA ILE A 29 -11.15 -3.57 8.93
C ILE A 29 -12.33 -4.51 8.72
N GLY A 30 -12.19 -5.55 7.90
CA GLY A 30 -13.26 -6.53 7.67
C GLY A 30 -13.77 -7.15 8.99
N ARG A 31 -12.84 -7.63 9.84
CA ARG A 31 -13.19 -8.19 11.15
C ARG A 31 -13.88 -7.18 12.07
N TYR A 32 -13.47 -5.91 12.02
CA TYR A 32 -14.09 -4.83 12.79
C TYR A 32 -15.53 -4.56 12.33
N LEU A 33 -15.81 -4.61 11.02
CA LEU A 33 -17.14 -4.41 10.46
C LEU A 33 -18.08 -5.60 10.72
N ASP A 34 -17.54 -6.82 10.73
CA ASP A 34 -18.33 -8.05 10.92
C ASP A 34 -18.76 -8.30 12.38
N ARG A 35 -18.08 -7.69 13.37
CA ARG A 35 -18.37 -7.89 14.80
C ARG A 35 -18.24 -6.60 15.62
N PRO A 36 -19.33 -5.85 15.83
CA PRO A 36 -19.33 -4.64 16.66
C PRO A 36 -19.05 -4.92 18.14
N ASP A 37 -19.41 -6.11 18.62
CA ASP A 37 -19.23 -6.55 20.00
C ASP A 37 -18.06 -7.55 20.13
N ARG A 38 -17.10 -7.21 21.00
CA ARG A 38 -15.92 -7.99 21.47
C ARG A 38 -14.59 -7.77 20.74
N GLY A 39 -13.97 -6.62 21.02
CA GLY A 39 -12.69 -6.57 21.75
C GLY A 39 -11.38 -7.04 21.10
N TYR A 40 -11.35 -7.57 19.88
CA TYR A 40 -10.10 -8.10 19.30
C TYR A 40 -9.33 -7.10 18.43
N VAL A 41 -10.01 -6.18 17.76
CA VAL A 41 -9.38 -5.14 16.91
C VAL A 41 -9.97 -3.80 17.29
N GLN A 42 -9.13 -2.91 17.82
CA GLN A 42 -9.58 -1.58 18.21
C GLN A 42 -9.56 -0.64 17.00
N ALA A 43 -10.57 0.24 16.88
CA ALA A 43 -10.62 1.24 15.82
C ALA A 43 -9.35 2.12 15.79
N ASP A 44 -8.76 2.40 16.94
CA ASP A 44 -7.53 3.18 17.05
C ASP A 44 -6.31 2.46 16.45
N GLN A 45 -6.23 1.12 16.59
CA GLN A 45 -5.18 0.32 15.95
C GLN A 45 -5.31 0.35 14.43
N ILE A 46 -6.55 0.21 13.90
CA ILE A 46 -6.82 0.33 12.47
C ILE A 46 -6.41 1.71 11.96
N LYS A 47 -6.84 2.78 12.64
CA LYS A 47 -6.52 4.16 12.25
C LYS A 47 -5.02 4.44 12.30
N ALA A 48 -4.31 3.88 13.28
CA ALA A 48 -2.86 4.02 13.38
C ALA A 48 -2.14 3.36 12.20
N GLU A 49 -2.46 2.10 11.87
CA GLU A 49 -1.83 1.41 10.73
C GLU A 49 -2.25 2.03 9.39
N TYR A 50 -3.53 2.42 9.25
CA TYR A 50 -4.02 3.17 8.09
C TYR A 50 -3.24 4.47 7.88
N ARG A 51 -3.04 5.27 8.95
CA ARG A 51 -2.25 6.50 8.89
C ARG A 51 -0.83 6.22 8.44
N LYS A 52 -0.20 5.20 9.02
CA LYS A 52 1.18 4.83 8.74
C LYS A 52 1.35 4.45 7.27
N LEU A 53 0.58 3.48 6.77
CA LEU A 53 0.63 3.05 5.38
C LEU A 53 0.30 4.17 4.39
N LYS A 54 -0.72 4.99 4.71
CA LYS A 54 -1.09 6.16 3.90
C LYS A 54 0.07 7.15 3.76
N ASN A 55 0.79 7.42 4.85
CA ASN A 55 1.91 8.35 4.82
C ASN A 55 3.11 7.76 4.08
N GLU A 56 3.50 6.53 4.39
CA GLU A 56 4.64 5.85 3.74
C GLU A 56 4.46 5.78 2.22
N ILE A 57 3.29 5.35 1.74
CA ILE A 57 3.00 5.24 0.30
C ILE A 57 2.95 6.63 -0.37
N ARG A 58 2.49 7.66 0.33
CA ARG A 58 2.50 9.04 -0.20
C ARG A 58 3.90 9.61 -0.29
N GLU A 59 4.70 9.44 0.75
CA GLU A 59 6.11 9.88 0.76
C GLU A 59 6.90 9.20 -0.36
N ASP A 60 6.65 7.90 -0.58
CA ASP A 60 7.25 7.17 -1.69
C ASP A 60 6.75 7.67 -3.04
N ALA A 61 5.45 7.87 -3.21
CA ALA A 61 4.89 8.42 -4.44
C ALA A 61 5.45 9.82 -4.75
N ASP A 62 5.57 10.68 -3.75
CA ASP A 62 6.16 12.02 -3.87
C ASP A 62 7.62 11.93 -4.33
N TYR A 63 8.42 11.03 -3.76
CA TYR A 63 9.77 10.75 -4.25
C TYR A 63 9.73 10.31 -5.72
N LEU A 64 8.82 9.43 -6.09
CA LEU A 64 8.71 8.91 -7.46
C LEU A 64 8.26 9.98 -8.45
N TYR A 65 7.45 10.96 -8.06
CA TYR A 65 6.97 12.01 -8.95
C TYR A 65 8.07 13.00 -9.38
N LEU A 66 9.16 13.11 -8.60
CA LEU A 66 10.28 13.99 -8.93
C LEU A 66 10.94 13.61 -10.26
N SER A 67 11.12 14.57 -11.18
CA SER A 67 11.72 14.32 -12.50
C SER A 67 13.11 13.65 -12.43
N ARG A 68 13.92 13.96 -11.41
CA ARG A 68 15.23 13.34 -11.16
C ARG A 68 15.17 11.84 -10.84
N ASN A 69 13.98 11.30 -10.59
CA ASN A 69 13.71 9.92 -10.21
C ASN A 69 12.85 9.20 -11.26
N ARG A 70 12.74 9.71 -12.50
CA ARG A 70 11.96 9.04 -13.55
C ARG A 70 12.66 7.85 -14.19
N ASN A 71 13.98 7.77 -14.07
CA ASN A 71 14.79 6.69 -14.64
C ASN A 71 15.08 5.64 -13.56
N GLY A 72 15.31 4.39 -13.97
CA GLY A 72 15.67 3.26 -13.12
C GLY A 72 15.64 1.96 -13.93
N SER A 73 15.62 0.80 -13.26
CA SER A 73 15.48 -0.49 -13.94
C SER A 73 14.15 -0.61 -14.72
N LEU A 74 14.04 -1.64 -15.56
CA LEU A 74 12.79 -1.93 -16.24
C LEU A 74 11.67 -2.23 -15.23
N LEU A 75 11.95 -3.03 -14.20
CA LEU A 75 11.00 -3.34 -13.13
C LEU A 75 10.56 -2.07 -12.40
N TYR A 76 11.53 -1.18 -12.11
CA TYR A 76 11.28 0.10 -11.47
C TYR A 76 10.27 0.95 -12.25
N THR A 77 10.53 1.15 -13.55
CA THR A 77 9.76 2.06 -14.40
C THR A 77 8.41 1.47 -14.86
N SER A 78 8.34 0.16 -15.09
CA SER A 78 7.17 -0.49 -15.67
C SER A 78 6.17 -1.03 -14.65
N ALA A 79 6.60 -1.35 -13.43
CA ALA A 79 5.74 -1.97 -12.42
C ALA A 79 5.81 -1.26 -11.05
N PHE A 80 7.00 -1.09 -10.46
CA PHE A 80 7.14 -0.56 -9.10
C PHE A 80 6.60 0.87 -8.98
N ALA A 81 7.15 1.81 -9.75
CA ALA A 81 6.78 3.21 -9.68
C ALA A 81 5.30 3.48 -10.02
N PRO A 82 4.71 2.91 -11.09
CA PRO A 82 3.29 3.12 -11.36
C PRO A 82 2.39 2.49 -10.28
N SER A 83 2.72 1.32 -9.74
CA SER A 83 1.97 0.70 -8.63
C SER A 83 1.86 1.61 -7.41
N ILE A 84 2.99 2.16 -6.93
CA ILE A 84 3.02 3.04 -5.76
C ILE A 84 2.26 4.34 -6.02
N ARG A 85 2.48 4.97 -7.18
CA ARG A 85 1.78 6.22 -7.54
C ARG A 85 0.27 6.02 -7.63
N GLU A 86 -0.19 4.95 -8.26
CA GLU A 86 -1.63 4.65 -8.33
C GLU A 86 -2.20 4.32 -6.96
N ALA A 87 -1.49 3.54 -6.13
CA ALA A 87 -1.94 3.24 -4.77
C ALA A 87 -2.07 4.51 -3.91
N ALA A 88 -1.16 5.47 -4.06
CA ALA A 88 -1.22 6.76 -3.37
C ALA A 88 -2.39 7.65 -3.85
N ALA A 89 -2.70 7.60 -5.15
CA ALA A 89 -3.73 8.43 -5.76
C ALA A 89 -5.16 7.90 -5.55
N PHE A 90 -5.35 6.59 -5.66
CA PHE A 90 -6.68 5.96 -5.61
C PHE A 90 -6.95 5.22 -4.30
N GLY A 91 -5.91 4.77 -3.63
CA GLY A 91 -5.98 4.17 -2.31
C GLY A 91 -6.00 5.20 -1.19
N PHE A 92 -6.37 4.76 0.01
CA PHE A 92 -6.31 5.59 1.23
C PHE A 92 -7.02 6.96 1.11
N THR A 93 -8.12 7.04 0.35
CA THR A 93 -8.85 8.29 0.06
C THR A 93 -9.62 8.84 1.25
N VAL A 94 -9.92 8.00 2.24
CA VAL A 94 -10.67 8.38 3.46
C VAL A 94 -9.79 9.20 4.42
N PRO A 95 -10.33 10.23 5.10
CA PRO A 95 -9.62 10.94 6.17
C PRO A 95 -9.23 10.00 7.31
N VAL A 96 -8.03 10.18 7.87
CA VAL A 96 -7.48 9.28 8.91
C VAL A 96 -8.32 9.28 10.19
N ASN A 97 -8.97 10.40 10.51
CA ASN A 97 -9.83 10.55 11.68
C ASN A 97 -11.26 10.04 11.47
N ALA A 98 -11.64 9.68 10.23
CA ALA A 98 -12.98 9.20 9.90
C ALA A 98 -13.31 7.90 10.67
N ALA A 99 -14.60 7.57 10.74
CA ALA A 99 -15.05 6.29 11.28
C ALA A 99 -14.52 5.12 10.43
N VAL A 100 -14.21 4.00 11.07
CA VAL A 100 -13.89 2.76 10.37
C VAL A 100 -15.20 2.18 9.83
N ASN A 101 -15.33 2.14 8.51
CA ASN A 101 -16.55 1.75 7.81
C ASN A 101 -16.20 1.06 6.46
N HIS A 102 -17.21 0.65 5.70
CA HIS A 102 -17.02 0.05 4.38
C HIS A 102 -16.30 0.97 3.39
N GLN A 103 -16.44 2.30 3.50
CA GLN A 103 -15.70 3.23 2.64
C GLN A 103 -14.18 3.17 2.91
N MET A 104 -13.78 3.08 4.18
CA MET A 104 -12.38 2.88 4.55
C MET A 104 -11.88 1.53 4.05
N TYR A 105 -12.70 0.47 4.16
CA TYR A 105 -12.38 -0.85 3.59
C TYR A 105 -12.12 -0.76 2.08
N SER A 106 -13.04 -0.18 1.31
CA SER A 106 -12.90 -0.03 -0.14
C SER A 106 -11.66 0.79 -0.53
N ALA A 107 -11.33 1.84 0.22
CA ALA A 107 -10.13 2.63 -0.03
C ALA A 107 -8.82 1.85 0.21
N VAL A 108 -8.80 0.92 1.18
CA VAL A 108 -7.65 0.03 1.43
C VAL A 108 -7.59 -1.09 0.39
N GLU A 109 -8.75 -1.61 -0.01
CA GLU A 109 -8.85 -2.59 -1.09
C GLU A 109 -8.36 -2.05 -2.44
N GLU A 110 -8.71 -0.80 -2.76
CA GLU A 110 -8.22 -0.14 -3.97
C GLU A 110 -6.69 -0.04 -3.95
N ALA A 111 -6.08 0.37 -2.82
CA ALA A 111 -4.63 0.38 -2.68
C ALA A 111 -4.03 -1.02 -2.93
N HIS A 112 -4.62 -2.06 -2.34
CA HIS A 112 -4.18 -3.44 -2.52
C HIS A 112 -4.25 -3.89 -3.98
N TYR A 113 -5.33 -3.54 -4.69
CA TYR A 113 -5.48 -3.80 -6.11
C TYR A 113 -4.40 -3.08 -6.93
N LYS A 114 -4.17 -1.78 -6.68
CA LYS A 114 -3.18 -0.99 -7.40
C LYS A 114 -1.76 -1.53 -7.27
N LEU A 115 -1.36 -1.97 -6.08
CA LEU A 115 -0.03 -2.56 -5.87
C LEU A 115 0.16 -3.90 -6.61
N ARG A 116 -0.93 -4.61 -6.91
CA ARG A 116 -0.92 -5.91 -7.58
C ARG A 116 -1.27 -5.84 -9.07
N LYS A 117 -1.55 -4.65 -9.59
CA LYS A 117 -2.07 -4.44 -10.95
C LYS A 117 -1.09 -4.86 -12.03
N TYR A 118 0.21 -4.58 -11.82
CA TYR A 118 1.26 -4.83 -12.81
C TYR A 118 1.99 -6.16 -12.59
N LYS A 119 2.00 -6.65 -11.34
CA LYS A 119 2.58 -7.90 -10.90
C LYS A 119 1.80 -8.40 -9.68
N SER A 120 1.45 -9.68 -9.69
CA SER A 120 0.85 -10.40 -8.57
C SER A 120 1.81 -10.50 -7.38
N LEU A 121 1.30 -10.95 -6.22
CA LEU A 121 2.15 -11.10 -5.03
C LEU A 121 3.20 -12.19 -5.26
N GLU A 122 2.81 -13.25 -5.96
CA GLU A 122 3.63 -14.39 -6.34
C GLU A 122 4.75 -13.95 -7.28
N GLU A 123 4.45 -13.18 -8.33
CA GLU A 123 5.46 -12.62 -9.24
C GLU A 123 6.42 -11.64 -8.57
N TRP A 124 5.98 -10.91 -7.54
CA TRP A 124 6.91 -10.11 -6.72
C TRP A 124 7.77 -11.02 -5.85
N GLY A 125 7.21 -12.09 -5.29
CA GLY A 125 7.93 -13.05 -4.47
C GLY A 125 9.04 -13.80 -5.22
N GLU A 126 8.85 -14.08 -6.51
CA GLU A 126 9.86 -14.73 -7.37
C GLU A 126 11.09 -13.84 -7.65
N LEU A 127 10.98 -12.53 -7.44
CA LEU A 127 12.04 -11.56 -7.69
C LEU A 127 12.87 -11.25 -6.44
N MET A 128 12.44 -11.70 -5.26
CA MET A 128 13.17 -11.52 -3.99
C MET A 128 14.35 -12.49 -3.90
#